data_AF-A0A7J9VVF1-F1
#
_entry.id   AF-A0A7J9VVF1-F1
#
_cell.length_a   1.000
_cell.length_b   1.000
_cell.length_c   1.000
_cell.angle_alpha   90.00
_cell.angle_beta   90.00
_cell.angle_gamma   90.00
#
_symmetry.space_group_name_H-M   'P 1'
#
loop_
_entity.id
_entity.type
_entity.pdbx_description
1 polymer ?
#
loop_
_entity_poly.entity_id
_entity_poly.type
_entity_poly.pdbx_seq_one_letter_code
_entity_poly.pdbx_strand_id
1 'polypeptide(L)'
;MNSSEDLIKAAQAESEATRDEPYPSDAEGTRPNSARSVVQSVRLPADALAEIESIAKQHDVPVGALIRGWVLASLAAERDTTLADAVNRLAVDVDRLRRLATRTAA
;
A
#
# COMPACT_ATOMS: atom_id res chain seq x y z
N MET A 1 20.45 -21.90 19.08
CA MET A 1 19.49 -21.18 18.23
C MET A 1 19.95 -19.73 18.21
N ASN A 2 20.46 -19.24 17.08
CA ASN A 2 20.83 -17.83 16.97
C ASN A 2 19.54 -17.01 16.97
N SER A 3 19.50 -15.97 17.81
CA SER A 3 18.37 -15.05 17.88
C SER A 3 18.29 -14.24 16.56
N SER A 4 17.11 -13.75 16.19
CA SER A 4 16.96 -12.86 15.02
C SER A 4 17.90 -11.65 15.09
N GLU A 5 18.22 -11.20 16.30
CA GLU A 5 19.20 -10.13 16.55
C GLU A 5 20.63 -10.50 16.13
N ASP A 6 21.02 -11.76 16.31
CA ASP A 6 22.34 -12.25 15.92
C ASP A 6 22.47 -12.32 14.40
N LEU A 7 21.38 -12.70 13.71
CA LEU A 7 21.33 -12.73 12.24
C LEU A 7 21.40 -11.32 11.65
N ILE A 8 20.69 -10.36 12.24
CA ILE A 8 20.73 -8.95 11.81
C ILE A 8 22.14 -8.38 11.99
N LYS A 9 22.78 -8.62 13.14
CA LYS A 9 24.15 -8.16 13.40
C LYS A 9 25.16 -8.76 12.43
N ALA A 10 25.05 -10.04 12.13
CA ALA A 10 25.94 -10.71 11.18
C ALA A 10 25.80 -10.12 9.77
N ALA A 11 24.56 -9.95 9.29
CA ALA A 11 24.28 -9.35 7.99
C ALA A 11 24.76 -7.89 7.90
N GLN A 12 24.62 -7.12 8.99
CA GLN A 12 25.12 -5.75 9.04
C GLN A 12 26.64 -5.69 9.00
N ALA A 13 27.34 -6.55 9.74
CA ALA A 13 28.80 -6.61 9.73
C ALA A 13 29.36 -7.01 8.35
N GLU A 14 28.70 -7.95 7.67
CA GLU A 14 29.04 -8.33 6.29
C GLU A 14 28.84 -7.16 5.31
N SER A 15 27.72 -6.44 5.41
CA SER A 15 27.44 -5.30 4.55
C SER A 15 28.38 -4.10 4.77
N GLU A 16 28.80 -3.84 6.01
CA GLU A 16 29.71 -2.72 6.31
C GLU A 16 31.16 -3.02 5.88
N ALA A 17 31.56 -4.30 5.85
CA ALA A 17 32.90 -4.69 5.46
C ALA A 17 33.22 -4.36 3.99
N THR A 18 32.23 -4.46 3.11
CA THR A 18 32.38 -4.24 1.65
C THR A 18 31.81 -2.90 1.19
N ARG A 19 31.52 -1.96 2.10
CA ARG A 19 30.85 -0.68 1.77
C ARG A 19 31.64 0.17 0.77
N ASP A 20 32.96 0.20 0.94
CA ASP A 20 33.86 1.04 0.15
C ASP A 20 34.43 0.27 -1.07
N GLU A 21 34.03 -1.00 -1.25
CA GLU A 21 34.41 -1.80 -2.42
C GLU A 21 33.60 -1.36 -3.65
N PRO A 22 34.24 -1.29 -4.82
CA PRO A 22 33.51 -1.00 -6.05
C PRO A 22 32.52 -2.14 -6.35
N TYR A 23 31.35 -1.78 -6.86
CA TYR A 23 30.38 -2.77 -7.35
C TYR A 23 31.02 -3.67 -8.42
N PRO A 24 30.63 -4.96 -8.49
CA PRO A 24 31.07 -5.86 -9.55
C PRO A 24 30.84 -5.25 -10.94
N SER A 25 31.75 -5.49 -11.89
CA SER A 25 31.69 -4.90 -13.23
C SER A 25 30.48 -5.34 -14.06
N ASP A 26 29.85 -6.46 -13.68
CA ASP A 26 28.66 -7.04 -14.27
C ASP A 26 27.37 -6.70 -13.50
N ALA A 27 27.45 -5.85 -12.47
CA ALA A 27 26.28 -5.43 -11.71
C ALA A 27 25.35 -4.53 -12.55
N GLU A 28 24.22 -5.07 -12.99
CA GLU A 28 23.16 -4.29 -13.64
C GLU A 28 22.18 -3.71 -12.61
N GLY A 29 22.21 -2.38 -12.47
CA GLY A 29 21.22 -1.67 -11.66
C GLY A 29 19.83 -1.77 -12.31
N THR A 30 18.94 -2.56 -11.72
CA THR A 30 17.52 -2.54 -12.10
C THR A 30 16.77 -1.51 -11.26
N ARG A 31 15.77 -0.86 -11.85
CA ARG A 31 14.78 -0.07 -11.10
C ARG A 31 13.43 -0.77 -11.20
N PRO A 32 13.14 -1.74 -10.32
CA PRO A 32 11.88 -2.45 -10.31
C PRO A 32 10.72 -1.45 -10.34
N ASN A 33 9.78 -1.66 -11.26
CA ASN A 33 8.55 -0.85 -11.43
C ASN A 33 8.69 0.56 -12.02
N SER A 34 9.87 1.01 -12.47
CA SER A 34 9.99 2.35 -13.10
C SER A 34 9.17 2.47 -14.39
N ALA A 35 9.11 1.42 -15.20
CA ALA A 35 8.43 1.41 -16.50
C ALA A 35 6.91 1.15 -16.44
N ARG A 36 6.35 0.84 -15.27
CA ARG A 36 4.93 0.41 -15.13
C ARG A 36 4.02 1.44 -14.49
N SER A 37 4.58 2.51 -13.94
CA SER A 37 3.83 3.52 -13.18
C SER A 37 3.89 4.86 -13.88
N VAL A 38 2.72 5.44 -14.18
CA VAL A 38 2.59 6.79 -14.74
C VAL A 38 2.05 7.74 -13.66
N VAL A 39 2.54 8.98 -13.65
CA VAL A 39 2.06 10.02 -12.72
C VAL A 39 0.88 10.75 -13.36
N GLN A 40 -0.28 10.66 -12.73
CA GLN A 40 -1.45 11.48 -13.06
C GLN A 40 -1.59 12.60 -12.03
N SER A 41 -1.68 13.85 -12.48
CA SER A 41 -1.90 15.02 -11.62
C SER A 41 -3.29 15.60 -11.85
N VAL A 42 -3.98 15.93 -10.75
CA VAL A 42 -5.32 16.55 -10.75
C VAL A 42 -5.36 17.65 -9.71
N ARG A 43 -6.15 18.70 -9.96
CA ARG A 43 -6.39 19.76 -8.97
C ARG A 43 -7.55 19.34 -8.08
N LEU A 44 -7.33 19.38 -6.77
CA LEU A 44 -8.37 19.13 -5.77
C LEU A 44 -8.72 20.44 -5.05
N PRO A 45 -9.98 20.62 -4.64
CA PRO A 45 -10.35 21.59 -3.63
C PRO A 45 -9.53 21.39 -2.34
N ALA A 46 -9.20 22.49 -1.67
CA ALA A 46 -8.33 22.45 -0.48
C ALA A 46 -8.98 21.74 0.71
N ASP A 47 -10.28 21.91 0.88
CA ASP A 47 -11.11 21.23 1.88
C ASP A 47 -11.15 19.72 1.64
N ALA A 48 -11.34 19.30 0.38
CA ALA A 48 -11.30 17.89 0.02
C ALA A 48 -9.93 17.26 0.31
N LEU A 49 -8.82 17.94 -0.01
CA LEU A 49 -7.48 17.43 0.31
C LEU A 49 -7.28 17.29 1.83
N ALA A 50 -7.73 18.27 2.62
CA ALA A 50 -7.61 18.24 4.08
C ALA A 50 -8.39 17.05 4.70
N GLU A 51 -9.56 16.73 4.16
CA GLU A 51 -10.33 15.55 4.59
C GLU A 51 -9.58 14.25 4.31
N ILE A 52 -8.99 14.13 3.11
CA ILE A 52 -8.19 12.96 2.73
C ILE A 52 -6.97 12.80 3.65
N GLU A 53 -6.28 13.90 3.97
CA GLU A 53 -5.16 13.91 4.90
C GLU A 53 -5.55 13.42 6.31
N SER A 54 -6.72 13.85 6.79
CA SER A 54 -7.27 13.40 8.07
C SER A 54 -7.54 11.89 8.06
N ILE A 55 -8.16 11.37 7.00
CA ILE A 55 -8.44 9.94 6.85
C ILE A 55 -7.14 9.14 6.77
N ALA A 56 -6.18 9.59 5.96
CA ALA A 56 -4.87 8.94 5.83
C ALA A 56 -4.15 8.82 7.17
N LYS A 57 -4.21 9.88 7.99
CA LYS A 57 -3.66 9.88 9.35
C LYS A 57 -4.38 8.89 10.28
N GLN A 58 -5.71 8.81 10.23
CA GLN A 58 -6.48 7.85 11.03
C GLN A 58 -6.14 6.39 10.69
N HIS A 59 -5.80 6.14 9.42
CA HIS A 59 -5.42 4.82 8.93
C HIS A 59 -3.91 4.53 8.97
N ASP A 60 -3.09 5.47 9.43
CA ASP A 60 -1.63 5.39 9.45
C ASP A 60 -1.02 5.01 8.08
N VAL A 61 -1.49 5.66 7.02
CA VAL A 61 -1.02 5.43 5.64
C VAL A 61 -0.63 6.74 4.95
N PRO A 62 0.30 6.71 3.99
CA PRO A 62 0.59 7.88 3.16
C PRO A 62 -0.62 8.32 2.34
N VAL A 63 -0.85 9.64 2.23
CA VAL A 63 -1.96 10.24 1.46
C VAL A 63 -2.01 9.71 0.02
N GLY A 64 -0.86 9.67 -0.66
CA GLY A 64 -0.78 9.14 -2.03
C GLY A 64 -1.11 7.65 -2.13
N ALA A 65 -0.79 6.86 -1.09
CA ALA A 65 -1.13 5.44 -1.05
C ALA A 65 -2.65 5.24 -0.85
N LEU A 66 -3.28 6.05 0.00
CA LEU A 66 -4.72 6.06 0.20
C LEU A 66 -5.47 6.41 -1.10
N ILE A 67 -5.09 7.53 -1.75
CA ILE A 67 -5.70 7.98 -3.01
C ILE A 67 -5.54 6.92 -4.09
N ARG A 68 -4.33 6.35 -4.24
CA ARG A 68 -4.09 5.26 -5.20
C ARG A 68 -4.99 4.06 -4.92
N GLY A 69 -5.13 3.67 -3.65
CA GLY A 69 -6.00 2.57 -3.23
C GLY A 69 -7.45 2.81 -3.63
N TRP A 70 -7.99 3.99 -3.36
CA TRP A 70 -9.36 4.36 -3.75
C TRP A 70 -9.57 4.34 -5.26
N VAL A 71 -8.65 4.93 -6.04
CA VAL A 71 -8.76 4.95 -7.50
C VAL A 71 -8.77 3.53 -8.08
N LEU A 72 -7.89 2.65 -7.59
CA LEU A 72 -7.83 1.26 -8.05
C LEU A 72 -9.06 0.45 -7.63
N ALA A 73 -9.58 0.68 -6.42
CA ALA A 73 -10.80 0.04 -5.95
C ALA A 73 -12.03 0.47 -6.78
N SER A 74 -12.15 1.76 -7.08
CA SER A 74 -13.20 2.27 -7.97
C SER A 74 -13.07 1.72 -9.38
N LEU A 75 -11.85 1.61 -9.92
CA LEU A 75 -11.65 1.01 -11.24
C LEU A 75 -12.00 -0.48 -11.27
N ALA A 76 -11.70 -1.22 -10.20
CA ALA A 76 -12.11 -2.62 -10.07
C ALA A 76 -13.64 -2.73 -10.03
N ALA A 77 -14.30 -1.88 -9.25
CA ALA A 77 -15.76 -1.80 -9.18
C ALA A 77 -16.44 -1.54 -10.53
N GLU A 78 -15.86 -0.68 -11.37
CA GLU A 78 -16.38 -0.44 -12.73
C GLU A 78 -16.19 -1.66 -13.66
N ARG A 79 -15.21 -2.51 -13.37
CA ARG A 79 -14.95 -3.74 -14.14
C ARG A 79 -15.83 -4.91 -13.70
N ASP A 80 -16.36 -4.86 -12.48
CA ASP A 80 -17.31 -5.84 -11.92
C ASP A 80 -18.66 -5.74 -12.65
N THR A 81 -18.68 -6.19 -13.90
CA THR A 81 -19.78 -5.99 -14.86
C THR A 81 -20.86 -7.07 -14.77
N THR A 82 -20.64 -8.14 -14.00
CA THR A 82 -21.64 -9.21 -13.85
C THR A 82 -22.46 -9.05 -12.57
N LEU A 83 -23.72 -9.50 -12.61
CA LEU A 83 -24.59 -9.55 -11.44
C LEU A 83 -23.96 -10.36 -10.29
N ALA A 84 -23.20 -11.41 -10.60
CA ALA A 84 -22.53 -12.23 -9.59
C ALA A 84 -21.48 -11.43 -8.81
N ASP A 85 -20.70 -10.59 -9.49
CA ASP A 85 -19.69 -9.75 -8.86
C ASP A 85 -20.34 -8.70 -7.95
N ALA A 86 -21.44 -8.07 -8.40
CA ALA A 86 -22.21 -7.14 -7.60
C ALA A 86 -22.79 -7.79 -6.33
N VAL A 87 -23.30 -9.02 -6.43
CA VAL A 87 -23.80 -9.78 -5.28
C VAL A 87 -22.68 -10.13 -4.30
N ASN A 88 -21.51 -10.55 -4.80
CA ASN A 88 -20.34 -10.85 -3.97
C ASN A 88 -19.87 -9.62 -3.19
N ARG A 89 -19.83 -8.45 -3.85
CA ARG A 89 -19.50 -7.19 -3.18
C ARG A 89 -20.49 -6.84 -2.07
N LEU A 90 -21.80 -6.99 -2.33
CA LEU A 90 -22.82 -6.75 -1.32
C LEU A 90 -22.66 -7.67 -0.10
N ALA A 91 -22.31 -8.94 -0.31
CA ALA A 91 -22.05 -9.87 0.79
C ALA A 91 -20.89 -9.41 1.68
N VAL A 92 -19.78 -8.94 1.07
CA VAL A 92 -18.64 -8.38 1.80
C VAL A 92 -19.03 -7.14 2.60
N ASP A 93 -19.82 -6.25 2.00
CA ASP A 93 -20.29 -5.02 2.66
C ASP A 93 -21.21 -5.33 3.84
N VAL A 94 -22.13 -6.29 3.71
CA VAL A 94 -22.99 -6.77 4.81
C VAL A 94 -22.16 -7.32 5.96
N ASP A 95 -21.13 -8.12 5.67
CA ASP A 95 -20.24 -8.66 6.72
C ASP A 95 -19.42 -7.57 7.40
N ARG A 96 -19.00 -6.54 6.66
CA ARG A 96 -18.36 -5.36 7.26
C ARG A 96 -19.32 -4.63 8.20
N LEU A 97 -20.57 -4.46 7.78
CA LEU A 97 -21.63 -3.80 8.56
C LEU A 97 -21.91 -4.57 9.86
N ARG A 98 -21.98 -5.91 9.80
CA ARG A 98 -22.10 -6.77 10.98
C ARG A 98 -20.96 -6.56 11.97
N ARG A 99 -19.70 -6.55 11.49
CA ARG A 99 -18.54 -6.31 12.36
C ARG A 99 -18.57 -4.94 13.03
N LEU A 100 -19.02 -3.90 12.31
CA LEU A 100 -19.18 -2.56 12.87
C LEU A 100 -20.28 -2.54 13.94
N ALA A 101 -21.44 -3.14 13.67
CA ALA A 101 -22.53 -3.24 14.64
C ALA A 101 -22.10 -3.94 15.93
N THR A 102 -21.33 -5.04 15.84
CA THR A 102 -20.79 -5.73 17.02
C THR A 102 -19.77 -4.88 17.79
N ARG A 103 -18.98 -4.04 17.09
CA ARG A 103 -18.01 -3.14 17.73
C ARG A 103 -18.66 -1.95 18.44
N THR A 104 -19.79 -1.45 17.92
CA THR A 104 -20.54 -0.34 18.55
C THR A 104 -21.40 -0.80 19.72
N ALA A 105 -21.73 -2.09 19.81
CA ALA A 105 -22.50 -2.67 20.90
C ALA A 105 -21.67 -3.09 22.14
N ALA A 106 -20.35 -2.87 22.12
CA ALA A 106 -19.41 -3.11 23.21
C ALA A 106 -18.87 -1.78 23.77
#